data_AF-A0A957KV83-F1
#
_entry.id   AF-A0A957KV83-F1
#
_cell.length_a   1.000
_cell.length_b   1.000
_cell.length_c   1.000
_cell.angle_alpha   90.00
_cell.angle_beta   90.00
_cell.angle_gamma   90.00
#
_symmetry.space_group_name_H-M   'P 1'
#
loop_
_entity.id
_entity.type
_entity.pdbx_description
1 polymer ?
#
loop_
_entity_poly.entity_id
_entity_poly.type
_entity_poly.pdbx_seq_one_letter_code
_entity_poly.pdbx_strand_id
1 'polypeptide(L)'
;TAENNRFADLFRAFAAAGAHVEPAVYDDAFHDEVRQQLLRCDGVLVWVNPIENGHDRTILDAMLREVARAEIFVSTHPDVILQLGTKEVLFRTRDVGWGCDTHLYLSLDQMRRELPVRLATGQARVLKQNRGNGGNGVWLLSLPQAPAAAAGGSGSVPGLETVIRARHAKRGAVEEAITLGAFCERCAAYFQAVDGRMIDQAYQDRLAEGMIRCYLVHDQVAGFGHQAVNALYPAPAGASPAEAPQPGPRYYHPPSTPEFQAVKRKLEDEWIPAVQRLLTIER
;
A
#
# COMPACT_ATOMS: atom_id res chain seq x y z
N THR A 1 -5.73 12.82 26.99
CA THR A 1 -6.76 12.09 27.78
C THR A 1 -7.76 11.44 26.85
N ALA A 2 -8.58 10.49 27.30
CA ALA A 2 -9.61 9.84 26.48
C ALA A 2 -10.57 10.85 25.79
N GLU A 3 -10.85 11.96 26.46
CA GLU A 3 -11.83 12.97 26.02
C GLU A 3 -11.29 14.01 25.04
N ASN A 4 -9.96 14.19 24.96
CA ASN A 4 -9.33 15.24 24.17
C ASN A 4 -8.14 14.71 23.37
N ASN A 5 -8.41 13.80 22.44
CA ASN A 5 -7.44 13.29 21.48
C ASN A 5 -8.14 12.93 20.16
N ARG A 6 -7.38 12.65 19.10
CA ARG A 6 -7.91 12.34 17.75
C ARG A 6 -8.84 11.11 17.70
N PHE A 7 -8.85 10.29 18.74
CA PHE A 7 -9.67 9.10 18.91
C PHE A 7 -10.85 9.30 19.88
N ALA A 8 -11.13 10.52 20.35
CA ALA A 8 -12.19 10.77 21.34
C ALA A 8 -13.57 10.22 20.92
N ASP A 9 -13.90 10.25 19.63
CA ASP A 9 -15.13 9.63 19.10
C ASP A 9 -15.14 8.11 19.27
N LEU A 10 -14.00 7.43 19.10
CA LEU A 10 -13.89 5.99 19.34
C LEU A 10 -14.08 5.67 20.82
N PHE A 11 -13.43 6.42 21.72
CA PHE A 11 -13.62 6.25 23.17
C PHE A 11 -15.09 6.41 23.57
N ARG A 12 -15.77 7.43 23.04
CA ARG A 12 -17.22 7.62 23.27
C ARG A 12 -18.05 6.46 22.73
N ALA A 13 -17.76 5.98 21.53
CA ALA A 13 -18.48 4.86 20.92
C ALA A 13 -18.33 3.57 21.74
N PHE A 14 -17.11 3.26 22.22
CA PHE A 14 -16.87 2.10 23.07
C PHE A 14 -17.57 2.23 24.43
N ALA A 15 -17.50 3.41 25.07
CA ALA A 15 -18.21 3.65 26.32
C ALA A 15 -19.74 3.53 26.16
N ALA A 16 -20.30 4.03 25.04
CA ALA A 16 -21.71 3.89 24.73
C ALA A 16 -22.12 2.42 24.47
N ALA A 17 -21.19 1.58 24.01
CA ALA A 17 -21.37 0.14 23.89
C ALA A 17 -21.14 -0.62 25.21
N GLY A 18 -20.88 0.09 26.32
CA GLY A 18 -20.69 -0.50 27.65
C GLY A 18 -19.26 -0.99 27.92
N ALA A 19 -18.29 -0.70 27.05
CA ALA A 19 -16.90 -1.05 27.27
C ALA A 19 -16.20 -0.03 28.16
N HIS A 20 -15.36 -0.51 29.09
CA HIS A 20 -14.39 0.34 29.77
C HIS A 20 -13.17 0.51 28.87
N VAL A 21 -12.81 1.76 28.58
CA VAL A 21 -11.75 2.09 27.62
C VAL A 21 -10.74 3.03 28.27
N GLU A 22 -9.48 2.66 28.20
CA GLU A 22 -8.37 3.48 28.67
C GLU A 22 -7.32 3.68 27.56
N PRO A 23 -6.68 4.87 27.48
CA PRO A 23 -5.60 5.08 26.54
C PRO A 23 -4.31 4.39 27.01
N ALA A 24 -3.60 3.78 26.08
CA ALA A 24 -2.22 3.33 26.26
C ALA A 24 -1.32 4.12 25.30
N VAL A 25 -0.46 4.99 25.85
CA VAL A 25 0.58 5.67 25.06
C VAL A 25 1.76 4.71 24.98
N TYR A 26 2.38 4.58 23.80
CA TYR A 26 3.47 3.64 23.56
C TYR A 26 4.74 4.37 23.12
N ASP A 27 5.86 3.96 23.71
CA ASP A 27 7.23 4.18 23.26
C ASP A 27 8.05 2.95 23.68
N ASP A 28 9.09 2.62 22.93
CA ASP A 28 9.96 1.47 23.24
C ASP A 28 10.61 1.61 24.63
N ALA A 29 10.88 2.86 25.07
CA ALA A 29 11.55 3.15 26.33
C ALA A 29 10.75 2.71 27.58
N PHE A 30 9.43 2.61 27.48
CA PHE A 30 8.55 2.21 28.59
C PHE A 30 7.61 1.05 28.19
N HIS A 31 8.07 0.19 27.27
CA HIS A 31 7.28 -0.95 26.79
C HIS A 31 6.82 -1.90 27.91
N ASP A 32 7.60 -2.08 28.98
CA ASP A 32 7.23 -2.93 30.12
C ASP A 32 6.00 -2.42 30.88
N GLU A 33 5.90 -1.10 31.06
CA GLU A 33 4.74 -0.46 31.72
C GLU A 33 3.49 -0.62 30.86
N VAL A 34 3.61 -0.39 29.55
CA VAL A 34 2.52 -0.59 28.59
C VAL A 34 2.11 -2.05 28.58
N ARG A 35 3.05 -2.98 28.53
CA ARG A 35 2.78 -4.42 28.58
C ARG A 35 1.95 -4.79 29.80
N GLN A 36 2.32 -4.31 30.99
CA GLN A 36 1.56 -4.55 32.22
C GLN A 36 0.16 -3.94 32.15
N GLN A 37 0.01 -2.76 31.55
CA GLN A 37 -1.29 -2.15 31.32
C GLN A 37 -2.17 -3.07 30.45
N LEU A 38 -1.66 -3.47 29.28
CA LEU A 38 -2.39 -4.26 28.28
C LEU A 38 -2.84 -5.63 28.81
N LEU A 39 -2.02 -6.28 29.66
CA LEU A 39 -2.34 -7.58 30.26
C LEU A 39 -3.51 -7.55 31.26
N ARG A 40 -4.02 -6.37 31.61
CA ARG A 40 -5.19 -6.19 32.48
C ARG A 40 -6.47 -5.89 31.71
N CYS A 41 -6.39 -5.79 30.39
CA CYS A 41 -7.53 -5.49 29.52
C CYS A 41 -8.07 -6.77 28.88
N ASP A 42 -9.34 -6.79 28.50
CA ASP A 42 -9.91 -7.88 27.69
C ASP A 42 -9.51 -7.77 26.20
N GLY A 43 -9.17 -6.57 25.74
CA GLY A 43 -8.77 -6.32 24.36
C GLY A 43 -7.98 -5.03 24.15
N VAL A 44 -7.20 -5.01 23.07
CA VAL A 44 -6.24 -3.97 22.71
C VAL A 44 -6.44 -3.57 21.25
N LEU A 45 -6.69 -2.28 21.02
CA LEU A 45 -6.74 -1.69 19.68
C LEU A 45 -5.48 -0.86 19.43
N VAL A 46 -4.66 -1.28 18.47
CA VAL A 46 -3.31 -0.74 18.26
C VAL A 46 -3.32 0.35 17.18
N TRP A 47 -2.98 1.58 17.57
CA TRP A 47 -2.94 2.74 16.66
C TRP A 47 -1.60 3.49 16.70
N VAL A 48 -0.51 2.75 16.53
CA VAL A 48 0.88 3.24 16.61
C VAL A 48 1.52 3.21 15.22
N ASN A 49 2.29 4.24 14.87
CA ASN A 49 3.20 4.22 13.73
C ASN A 49 4.66 4.04 14.22
N PRO A 50 5.10 2.81 14.49
CA PRO A 50 6.39 2.54 15.12
C PRO A 50 7.60 2.70 14.17
N ILE A 51 7.37 3.11 12.91
CA ILE A 51 8.43 3.27 11.89
C ILE A 51 8.89 4.74 11.81
N GLU A 52 8.30 5.63 12.62
CA GLU A 52 8.74 7.03 12.71
C GLU A 52 10.06 7.14 13.48
N ASN A 53 10.86 8.17 13.15
CA ASN A 53 12.13 8.50 13.83
C ASN A 53 13.20 7.40 13.84
N GLY A 54 13.15 6.44 12.89
CA GLY A 54 14.18 5.41 12.76
C GLY A 54 13.97 4.17 13.62
N HIS A 55 12.82 4.07 14.30
CA HIS A 55 12.39 2.86 15.00
C HIS A 55 11.81 1.82 14.03
N ASP A 56 11.67 0.58 14.51
CA ASP A 56 11.01 -0.49 13.77
C ASP A 56 9.90 -1.15 14.62
N ARG A 57 9.30 -2.22 14.07
CA ARG A 57 8.20 -2.93 14.76
C ARG A 57 8.67 -4.01 15.73
N THR A 58 9.97 -4.23 15.88
CA THR A 58 10.49 -5.44 16.54
C THR A 58 10.04 -5.52 17.99
N ILE A 59 10.20 -4.44 18.76
CA ILE A 59 9.83 -4.39 20.19
C ILE A 59 8.30 -4.42 20.35
N LEU A 60 7.59 -3.56 19.61
CA LEU A 60 6.13 -3.49 19.64
C LEU A 60 5.48 -4.84 19.29
N ASP A 61 5.89 -5.46 18.18
CA ASP A 61 5.29 -6.72 17.72
C ASP A 61 5.65 -7.89 18.67
N ALA A 62 6.81 -7.88 19.32
CA ALA A 62 7.14 -8.87 20.34
C ALA A 62 6.20 -8.76 21.55
N MET A 63 6.03 -7.55 22.10
CA MET A 63 5.10 -7.28 23.21
C MET A 63 3.67 -7.65 22.85
N LEU A 64 3.17 -7.24 21.67
CA LEU A 64 1.80 -7.53 21.24
C LEU A 64 1.56 -9.04 21.06
N ARG A 65 2.57 -9.82 20.66
CA ARG A 65 2.46 -11.29 20.62
C ARG A 65 2.38 -11.88 22.02
N GLU A 66 3.12 -11.35 22.99
CA GLU A 66 2.99 -11.80 24.39
C GLU A 66 1.60 -11.52 24.94
N VAL A 67 1.07 -10.32 24.70
CA VAL A 67 -0.30 -9.95 25.09
C VAL A 67 -1.33 -10.89 24.44
N ALA A 68 -1.20 -11.15 23.13
CA ALA A 68 -2.09 -12.08 22.44
C ALA A 68 -1.99 -13.52 22.97
N ARG A 69 -0.79 -14.00 23.35
CA ARG A 69 -0.59 -15.32 23.96
C ARG A 69 -1.20 -15.44 25.36
N ALA A 70 -1.43 -14.32 26.04
CA ALA A 70 -2.16 -14.27 27.30
C ALA A 70 -3.70 -14.24 27.10
N GLU A 71 -4.18 -14.63 25.91
CA GLU A 71 -5.60 -14.68 25.53
C GLU A 71 -6.30 -13.31 25.49
N ILE A 72 -5.53 -12.21 25.49
CA ILE A 72 -6.06 -10.87 25.28
C ILE A 72 -6.27 -10.62 23.78
N PHE A 73 -7.44 -10.10 23.42
CA PHE A 73 -7.73 -9.77 22.02
C PHE A 73 -6.83 -8.62 21.53
N VAL A 74 -6.00 -8.84 20.50
CA VAL A 74 -5.16 -7.79 19.92
C VAL A 74 -5.60 -7.50 18.48
N SER A 75 -6.07 -6.28 18.23
CA SER A 75 -6.44 -5.82 16.88
C SER A 75 -5.54 -4.68 16.38
N THR A 76 -4.88 -4.82 15.23
CA THR A 76 -4.74 -6.06 14.44
C THR A 76 -3.60 -6.92 15.02
N HIS A 77 -3.76 -8.24 15.04
CA HIS A 77 -2.71 -9.16 15.50
C HIS A 77 -1.39 -8.90 14.73
N PRO A 78 -0.23 -8.82 15.40
CA PRO A 78 1.04 -8.44 14.77
C PRO A 78 1.42 -9.33 13.58
N ASP A 79 1.10 -10.62 13.62
CA ASP A 79 1.41 -11.52 12.49
C ASP A 79 0.56 -11.24 11.25
N VAL A 80 -0.68 -10.78 11.41
CA VAL A 80 -1.51 -10.33 10.29
C VAL A 80 -0.94 -9.03 9.70
N ILE A 81 -0.45 -8.12 10.55
CA ILE A 81 0.25 -6.90 10.11
C ILE A 81 1.49 -7.25 9.31
N LEU A 82 2.28 -8.25 9.71
CA LEU A 82 3.45 -8.66 8.94
C LEU A 82 3.10 -9.25 7.57
N GLN A 83 1.98 -9.96 7.47
CA GLN A 83 1.54 -10.55 6.21
C GLN A 83 0.96 -9.53 5.23
N LEU A 84 0.26 -8.50 5.72
CA LEU A 84 -0.44 -7.50 4.90
C LEU A 84 0.27 -6.15 4.79
N GLY A 85 1.23 -5.87 5.68
CA GLY A 85 1.83 -4.54 5.88
C GLY A 85 2.91 -4.15 4.89
N THR A 86 3.27 -5.02 3.95
CA THR A 86 4.27 -4.74 2.90
C THR A 86 3.64 -4.82 1.51
N LYS A 87 4.27 -4.21 0.51
CA LYS A 87 3.77 -4.23 -0.88
C LYS A 87 3.89 -5.59 -1.55
N GLU A 88 4.73 -6.49 -1.03
CA GLU A 88 4.80 -7.87 -1.53
C GLU A 88 3.45 -8.58 -1.48
N VAL A 89 2.53 -8.19 -0.58
CA VAL A 89 1.17 -8.71 -0.56
C VAL A 89 0.48 -8.58 -1.94
N LEU A 90 0.82 -7.56 -2.72
CA LEU A 90 0.31 -7.38 -4.09
C LEU A 90 0.78 -8.50 -5.03
N PHE A 91 2.04 -8.93 -4.89
CA PHE A 91 2.57 -10.06 -5.64
C PHE A 91 1.98 -11.37 -5.14
N ARG A 92 1.92 -11.58 -3.82
CA ARG A 92 1.37 -12.82 -3.23
C ARG A 92 -0.08 -13.03 -3.63
N THR A 93 -0.87 -11.96 -3.67
CA THR A 93 -2.31 -11.97 -3.98
C THR A 93 -2.65 -11.70 -5.46
N ARG A 94 -1.65 -11.73 -6.36
CA ARG A 94 -1.83 -11.35 -7.78
C ARG A 94 -2.84 -12.21 -8.55
N ASP A 95 -3.09 -13.43 -8.09
CA ASP A 95 -4.03 -14.37 -8.72
C ASP A 95 -5.44 -14.31 -8.07
N VAL A 96 -5.66 -13.41 -7.10
CA VAL A 96 -6.98 -13.09 -6.55
C VAL A 96 -7.72 -12.16 -7.51
N GLY A 97 -9.06 -12.09 -7.45
CA GLY A 97 -9.89 -11.36 -8.41
C GLY A 97 -9.69 -9.83 -8.50
N TRP A 98 -8.88 -9.21 -7.63
CA TRP A 98 -8.43 -7.80 -7.77
C TRP A 98 -7.05 -7.65 -8.41
N GLY A 99 -6.38 -8.77 -8.66
CA GLY A 99 -5.00 -8.81 -9.12
C GLY A 99 -4.83 -8.24 -10.51
N CYS A 100 -3.59 -7.94 -10.86
CA CYS A 100 -3.19 -7.55 -12.19
C CYS A 100 -1.78 -8.09 -12.48
N ASP A 101 -1.29 -7.87 -13.70
CA ASP A 101 0.05 -8.25 -14.10
C ASP A 101 1.12 -7.65 -13.16
N THR A 102 1.57 -8.49 -12.22
CA THR A 102 2.39 -8.13 -11.06
C THR A 102 3.63 -9.00 -11.02
N HIS A 103 4.79 -8.36 -10.91
CA HIS A 103 6.10 -9.01 -10.87
C HIS A 103 6.89 -8.55 -9.64
N LEU A 104 7.82 -9.39 -9.18
CA LEU A 104 8.64 -9.16 -7.98
C LEU A 104 10.12 -9.19 -8.33
N TYR A 105 10.81 -8.10 -8.04
CA TYR A 105 12.27 -8.02 -8.08
C TYR A 105 12.82 -8.22 -6.67
N LEU A 106 13.61 -9.28 -6.47
CA LEU A 106 14.27 -9.62 -5.21
C LEU A 106 15.66 -8.98 -5.08
N SER A 107 16.21 -8.45 -6.18
CA SER A 107 17.51 -7.77 -6.19
C SER A 107 17.59 -6.72 -7.29
N LEU A 108 18.52 -5.79 -7.14
CA LEU A 108 18.83 -4.79 -8.16
C LEU A 108 19.28 -5.44 -9.48
N ASP A 109 20.09 -6.50 -9.41
CA ASP A 109 20.56 -7.19 -10.61
C ASP A 109 19.42 -7.91 -11.34
N GLN A 110 18.48 -8.49 -10.60
CA GLN A 110 17.26 -9.04 -11.19
C GLN A 110 16.46 -7.94 -11.89
N MET A 111 16.25 -6.79 -11.22
CA MET A 111 15.55 -5.65 -11.79
C MET A 111 16.21 -5.16 -13.09
N ARG A 112 17.54 -5.04 -13.13
CA ARG A 112 18.29 -4.63 -14.33
C ARG A 112 18.10 -5.57 -15.52
N ARG A 113 17.94 -6.88 -15.28
CA ARG A 113 17.73 -7.88 -16.33
C ARG A 113 16.28 -7.91 -16.80
N GLU A 114 15.33 -7.80 -15.89
CA GLU A 114 13.93 -8.15 -16.16
C GLU A 114 13.06 -6.92 -16.45
N LEU A 115 13.29 -5.77 -15.81
CA LEU A 115 12.52 -4.54 -16.07
C LEU A 115 12.52 -4.11 -17.55
N PRO A 116 13.64 -4.19 -18.29
CA PRO A 116 13.61 -3.86 -19.72
C PRO A 116 12.64 -4.76 -20.51
N VAL A 117 12.62 -6.06 -20.25
CA VAL A 117 11.70 -7.01 -20.90
C VAL A 117 10.25 -6.66 -20.59
N ARG A 118 9.97 -6.22 -19.36
CA ARG A 118 8.63 -5.81 -18.93
C ARG A 118 8.17 -4.53 -19.64
N LEU A 119 9.06 -3.57 -19.82
CA LEU A 119 8.80 -2.33 -20.58
C LEU A 119 8.63 -2.57 -22.08
N ALA A 120 9.23 -3.63 -22.63
CA ALA A 120 9.12 -3.98 -24.06
C ALA A 120 7.67 -4.25 -24.52
N THR A 121 6.76 -4.52 -23.58
CA THR A 121 5.32 -4.63 -23.85
C THR A 121 4.68 -3.32 -24.30
N GLY A 122 5.37 -2.18 -24.12
CA GLY A 122 4.87 -0.84 -24.44
C GLY A 122 3.90 -0.28 -23.39
N GLN A 123 3.41 -1.10 -22.46
CA GLN A 123 2.54 -0.65 -21.37
C GLN A 123 3.37 0.01 -20.26
N ALA A 124 2.88 1.13 -19.75
CA ALA A 124 3.49 1.80 -18.60
C ALA A 124 3.49 0.90 -17.35
N ARG A 125 4.54 1.00 -16.54
CA ARG A 125 4.77 0.19 -15.33
C ARG A 125 4.72 1.06 -14.09
N VAL A 126 4.12 0.55 -13.02
CA VAL A 126 4.11 1.18 -11.69
C VAL A 126 4.96 0.36 -10.76
N LEU A 127 6.15 0.87 -10.42
CA LEU A 127 7.06 0.23 -9.48
C LEU A 127 6.82 0.73 -8.05
N LYS A 128 6.95 -0.15 -7.07
CA LYS A 128 6.67 0.13 -5.66
C LYS A 128 7.76 -0.52 -4.80
N GLN A 129 8.46 0.27 -4.00
CA GLN A 129 9.30 -0.29 -2.93
C GLN A 129 8.45 -1.08 -1.93
N ASN A 130 9.04 -2.09 -1.30
CA ASN A 130 8.32 -3.02 -0.42
C ASN A 130 7.68 -2.33 0.79
N ARG A 131 8.43 -1.43 1.45
CA ARG A 131 7.96 -0.66 2.60
C ARG A 131 7.98 0.83 2.27
N GLY A 132 6.88 1.51 2.52
CA GLY A 132 6.79 2.96 2.29
C GLY A 132 5.36 3.46 2.38
N ASN A 133 5.23 4.75 2.69
CA ASN A 133 3.95 5.44 2.81
C ASN A 133 3.92 6.70 1.91
N GLY A 134 2.74 7.30 1.75
CA GLY A 134 2.61 8.63 1.12
C GLY A 134 3.09 8.76 -0.33
N GLY A 135 3.15 7.65 -1.09
CA GLY A 135 3.69 7.64 -2.46
C GLY A 135 5.22 7.57 -2.55
N ASN A 136 5.93 7.55 -1.42
CA ASN A 136 7.37 7.36 -1.41
C ASN A 136 7.75 5.99 -2.00
N GLY A 137 8.77 5.97 -2.85
CA GLY A 137 9.19 4.83 -3.66
C GLY A 137 8.10 4.18 -4.53
N VAL A 138 7.07 4.94 -4.94
CA VAL A 138 6.13 4.52 -5.98
C VAL A 138 6.40 5.32 -7.25
N TRP A 139 6.75 4.63 -8.35
CA TRP A 139 7.22 5.25 -9.59
C TRP A 139 6.36 4.79 -10.77
N LEU A 140 5.92 5.73 -11.60
CA LEU A 140 5.35 5.44 -12.92
C LEU A 140 6.45 5.53 -13.96
N LEU A 141 6.64 4.48 -14.74
CA LEU A 141 7.62 4.39 -15.83
C LEU A 141 6.89 4.17 -17.15
N SER A 142 7.31 4.89 -18.19
CA SER A 142 6.87 4.62 -19.55
C SER A 142 8.01 4.82 -20.55
N LEU A 143 7.96 4.08 -21.65
CA LEU A 143 8.78 4.39 -22.81
C LEU A 143 8.30 5.71 -23.43
N PRO A 144 9.19 6.48 -24.08
CA PRO A 144 8.78 7.57 -24.96
C PRO A 144 7.81 7.02 -26.00
N GLN A 145 6.74 7.76 -26.33
CA GLN A 145 5.85 7.33 -27.41
C GLN A 145 6.64 7.23 -28.72
N ALA A 146 6.62 6.07 -29.35
CA ALA A 146 7.06 5.96 -30.74
C ALA A 146 6.06 6.73 -31.63
N PRO A 147 6.52 7.45 -32.68
CA PRO A 147 5.61 8.06 -33.64
C PRO A 147 4.68 7.00 -34.23
N ALA A 148 3.41 7.38 -34.47
CA ALA A 148 2.28 6.51 -34.78
C ALA A 148 2.45 5.53 -35.97
N ALA A 149 3.54 5.62 -36.73
CA ALA A 149 3.86 4.77 -37.87
C ALA A 149 4.49 3.41 -37.52
N ALA A 150 4.80 3.11 -36.25
CA ALA A 150 5.48 1.87 -35.84
C ALA A 150 4.56 0.85 -35.12
N ALA A 151 3.24 0.96 -35.27
CA ALA A 151 2.27 0.05 -34.67
C ALA A 151 2.21 -1.28 -35.45
N GLY A 152 3.24 -2.12 -35.30
CA GLY A 152 3.26 -3.43 -35.97
C GLY A 152 4.37 -4.41 -35.54
N GLY A 153 5.25 -4.08 -34.60
CA GLY A 153 6.31 -4.98 -34.15
C GLY A 153 6.28 -5.21 -32.65
N SER A 154 6.53 -6.45 -32.21
CA SER A 154 6.94 -6.71 -30.83
C SER A 154 8.13 -5.80 -30.52
N GLY A 155 7.98 -4.86 -29.58
CA GLY A 155 9.03 -3.90 -29.27
C GLY A 155 10.33 -4.63 -28.92
N SER A 156 11.44 -4.24 -29.56
CA SER A 156 12.76 -4.71 -29.15
C SER A 156 12.95 -4.39 -27.67
N VAL A 157 13.54 -5.32 -26.91
CA VAL A 157 13.84 -5.09 -25.50
C VAL A 157 14.75 -3.85 -25.38
N PRO A 158 14.32 -2.79 -24.65
CA PRO A 158 15.13 -1.59 -24.49
C PRO A 158 16.43 -1.90 -23.75
N GLY A 159 17.56 -1.33 -24.17
CA GLY A 159 18.80 -1.40 -23.39
C GLY A 159 18.78 -0.46 -22.18
N LEU A 160 19.76 -0.60 -21.29
CA LEU A 160 19.85 0.23 -20.06
C LEU A 160 20.14 1.72 -20.35
N GLU A 161 20.69 2.01 -21.53
CA GLU A 161 20.91 3.35 -22.07
C GLU A 161 19.62 4.01 -22.58
N THR A 162 18.53 3.25 -22.75
CA THR A 162 17.24 3.77 -23.22
C THR A 162 16.71 4.82 -22.24
N VAL A 163 16.39 6.00 -22.77
CA VAL A 163 15.73 7.06 -22.01
C VAL A 163 14.26 6.71 -21.81
N ILE A 164 13.83 6.66 -20.56
CA ILE A 164 12.45 6.46 -20.13
C ILE A 164 11.90 7.73 -19.50
N ARG A 165 10.58 7.81 -19.39
CA ARG A 165 9.89 8.81 -18.58
C ARG A 165 9.55 8.20 -17.23
N ALA A 166 10.03 8.83 -16.16
CA ALA A 166 9.81 8.39 -14.79
C ALA A 166 9.11 9.49 -13.98
N ARG A 167 8.05 9.14 -13.25
CA ARG A 167 7.35 10.07 -12.36
C ARG A 167 7.19 9.46 -10.97
N HIS A 168 7.73 10.14 -9.97
CA HIS A 168 7.55 9.74 -8.56
C HIS A 168 6.15 10.12 -8.09
N ALA A 169 5.45 9.24 -7.37
CA ALA A 169 4.12 9.53 -6.82
C ALA A 169 4.16 10.41 -5.55
N LYS A 170 5.34 10.85 -5.12
CA LYS A 170 5.51 11.78 -4.01
C LYS A 170 4.96 13.15 -4.41
N ARG A 171 4.19 13.78 -3.51
CA ARG A 171 3.58 15.09 -3.77
C ARG A 171 4.63 16.10 -4.25
N GLY A 172 4.29 16.83 -5.32
CA GLY A 172 5.16 17.85 -5.92
C GLY A 172 6.26 17.31 -6.84
N ALA A 173 6.41 15.99 -6.98
CA ALA A 173 7.33 15.44 -7.97
C ALA A 173 6.77 15.63 -9.38
N VAL A 174 7.67 15.93 -10.32
CA VAL A 174 7.39 16.06 -11.75
C VAL A 174 7.94 14.83 -12.48
N GLU A 175 7.45 14.61 -13.70
CA GLU A 175 8.03 13.60 -14.58
C GLU A 175 9.41 14.05 -15.06
N GLU A 176 10.34 13.10 -15.16
CA GLU A 176 11.70 13.32 -15.66
C GLU A 176 12.07 12.31 -16.75
N ALA A 177 12.96 12.74 -17.65
CA ALA A 177 13.61 11.85 -18.59
C ALA A 177 14.91 11.33 -17.97
N ILE A 178 15.05 10.01 -17.88
CA ILE A 178 16.21 9.35 -17.26
C ILE A 178 16.52 8.05 -18.00
N THR A 179 17.79 7.63 -18.06
CA THR A 179 18.11 6.31 -18.61
C THR A 179 17.61 5.20 -17.69
N LEU A 180 17.21 4.07 -18.27
CA LEU A 180 16.74 2.91 -17.50
C LEU A 180 17.79 2.44 -16.48
N GLY A 181 19.07 2.45 -16.85
CA GLY A 181 20.19 2.12 -15.97
C GLY A 181 20.34 3.08 -14.80
N ALA A 182 20.27 4.40 -15.04
CA ALA A 182 20.33 5.39 -13.96
C ALA A 182 19.10 5.32 -13.03
N PHE A 183 17.92 4.99 -13.57
CA PHE A 183 16.75 4.73 -12.76
C PHE A 183 16.91 3.48 -11.88
N CYS A 184 17.46 2.38 -12.42
CA CYS A 184 17.77 1.20 -11.62
C CYS A 184 18.75 1.54 -10.48
N GLU A 185 19.80 2.30 -10.77
CA GLU A 185 20.75 2.74 -9.75
C GLU A 185 20.09 3.56 -8.64
N ARG A 186 19.17 4.47 -9.00
CA ARG A 186 18.37 5.21 -8.02
C ARG A 186 17.53 4.30 -7.12
N CYS A 187 17.09 3.15 -7.64
CA CYS A 187 16.35 2.16 -6.87
C CYS A 187 17.23 1.30 -5.96
N ALA A 188 18.56 1.38 -6.04
CA ALA A 188 19.48 0.55 -5.24
C ALA A 188 19.19 0.64 -3.73
N ALA A 189 18.85 1.83 -3.23
CA ALA A 189 18.50 2.04 -1.83
C ALA A 189 17.29 1.21 -1.37
N TYR A 190 16.35 0.87 -2.26
CA TYR A 190 15.18 0.03 -1.93
C TYR A 190 15.50 -1.44 -1.75
N PHE A 191 16.70 -1.88 -2.16
CA PHE A 191 17.19 -3.25 -1.99
C PHE A 191 18.17 -3.41 -0.82
N GLN A 192 18.52 -2.33 -0.11
CA GLN A 192 19.49 -2.37 0.99
C GLN A 192 18.90 -2.91 2.31
N ALA A 193 17.59 -2.78 2.51
CA ALA A 193 16.92 -3.34 3.68
C ALA A 193 16.95 -4.88 3.67
N VAL A 194 16.85 -5.51 4.84
CA VAL A 194 16.81 -7.00 4.97
C VAL A 194 15.69 -7.61 4.13
N ASP A 195 14.56 -6.92 4.00
CA ASP A 195 13.45 -7.32 3.14
C ASP A 195 13.35 -6.49 1.84
N GLY A 196 14.49 -5.96 1.39
CA GLY A 196 14.63 -5.14 0.19
C GLY A 196 14.15 -5.86 -1.06
N ARG A 197 13.08 -5.33 -1.67
CA ARG A 197 12.47 -5.84 -2.89
C ARG A 197 11.63 -4.74 -3.53
N MET A 198 11.32 -4.89 -4.81
CA MET A 198 10.42 -4.00 -5.52
C MET A 198 9.33 -4.77 -6.25
N ILE A 199 8.13 -4.21 -6.24
CA ILE A 199 6.95 -4.74 -6.89
C ILE A 199 6.70 -3.94 -8.16
N ASP A 200 6.43 -4.62 -9.25
CA ASP A 200 6.15 -4.06 -10.56
C ASP A 200 4.74 -4.43 -10.99
N GLN A 201 3.89 -3.44 -11.25
CA GLN A 201 2.54 -3.67 -11.76
C GLN A 201 2.30 -2.94 -13.07
N ALA A 202 1.48 -3.52 -13.94
CA ALA A 202 0.94 -2.82 -15.09
C ALA A 202 0.16 -1.58 -14.65
N TYR A 203 0.37 -0.44 -15.31
CA TYR A 203 -0.45 0.75 -15.12
C TYR A 203 -1.90 0.44 -15.48
N GLN A 204 -2.84 0.88 -14.65
CA GLN A 204 -4.26 0.62 -14.81
C GLN A 204 -4.92 1.80 -15.51
N ASP A 205 -5.47 1.60 -16.71
CA ASP A 205 -6.09 2.70 -17.48
C ASP A 205 -7.28 3.34 -16.75
N ARG A 206 -8.01 2.51 -15.98
CA ARG A 206 -9.12 2.93 -15.12
C ARG A 206 -8.69 3.77 -13.92
N LEU A 207 -7.40 4.00 -13.71
CA LEU A 207 -6.91 4.87 -12.64
C LEU A 207 -7.42 6.32 -12.78
N ALA A 208 -7.78 6.74 -13.99
CA ALA A 208 -8.46 8.02 -14.25
C ALA A 208 -9.92 8.06 -13.75
N GLU A 209 -10.55 6.91 -13.48
CA GLU A 209 -11.88 6.83 -12.86
C GLU A 209 -11.83 7.06 -11.33
N GLY A 210 -10.62 7.12 -10.76
CA GLY A 210 -10.39 7.33 -9.34
C GLY A 210 -10.03 6.06 -8.57
N MET A 211 -10.01 6.20 -7.25
CA MET A 211 -9.62 5.14 -6.32
C MET A 211 -10.65 5.01 -5.22
N ILE A 212 -11.15 3.79 -5.02
CA ILE A 212 -11.99 3.41 -3.89
C ILE A 212 -11.11 2.71 -2.86
N ARG A 213 -11.09 3.22 -1.63
CA ARG A 213 -10.54 2.54 -0.46
C ARG A 213 -11.69 1.93 0.31
N CYS A 214 -11.60 0.66 0.62
CA CYS A 214 -12.60 -0.03 1.43
C CYS A 214 -12.03 -0.17 2.84
N TYR A 215 -12.79 0.24 3.84
CA TYR A 215 -12.45 0.09 5.26
C TYR A 215 -13.20 -1.10 5.81
N LEU A 216 -12.49 -1.96 6.54
CA LEU A 216 -13.03 -3.22 7.01
C LEU A 216 -12.95 -3.28 8.53
N VAL A 217 -13.96 -3.90 9.12
CA VAL A 217 -13.94 -4.42 10.49
C VAL A 217 -14.04 -5.92 10.34
N HIS A 218 -12.97 -6.64 10.68
CA HIS A 218 -12.79 -8.05 10.33
C HIS A 218 -12.98 -8.27 8.82
N ASP A 219 -13.94 -9.12 8.44
CA ASP A 219 -14.26 -9.47 7.06
C ASP A 219 -15.43 -8.69 6.48
N GLN A 220 -15.92 -7.65 7.19
CA GLN A 220 -17.04 -6.83 6.75
C GLN A 220 -16.62 -5.42 6.39
N VAL A 221 -17.17 -4.89 5.30
CA VAL A 221 -16.93 -3.50 4.89
C VAL A 221 -17.72 -2.57 5.80
N ALA A 222 -17.00 -1.71 6.51
CA ALA A 222 -17.54 -0.69 7.41
C ALA A 222 -17.70 0.68 6.73
N GLY A 223 -17.11 0.88 5.55
CA GLY A 223 -17.28 2.09 4.76
C GLY A 223 -16.29 2.21 3.61
N PHE A 224 -16.43 3.29 2.85
CA PHE A 224 -15.60 3.56 1.69
C PHE A 224 -14.97 4.95 1.76
N GLY A 225 -13.82 5.10 1.11
CA GLY A 225 -13.19 6.37 0.82
C GLY A 225 -12.97 6.50 -0.68
N HIS A 226 -13.64 7.43 -1.34
CA HIS A 226 -13.50 7.68 -2.77
C HIS A 226 -12.59 8.88 -3.02
N GLN A 227 -11.59 8.71 -3.88
CA GLN A 227 -10.67 9.76 -4.31
C GLN A 227 -10.60 9.77 -5.84
N ALA A 228 -11.26 10.75 -6.47
CA ALA A 228 -11.35 10.86 -7.92
C ALA A 228 -9.99 11.14 -8.58
N VAL A 229 -9.24 12.10 -8.05
CA VAL A 229 -7.88 12.42 -8.53
C VAL A 229 -6.86 11.82 -7.57
N ASN A 230 -6.10 10.81 -8.02
CA ASN A 230 -5.08 10.13 -7.23
C ASN A 230 -3.65 10.57 -7.63
N ALA A 231 -2.63 10.05 -6.94
CA ALA A 231 -1.26 10.53 -7.07
C ALA A 231 -0.60 10.27 -8.43
N LEU A 232 -1.11 9.31 -9.22
CA LEU A 232 -0.60 9.01 -10.56
C LEU A 232 -1.60 9.34 -11.65
N TYR A 233 -2.58 10.21 -11.37
CA TYR A 233 -3.55 10.66 -12.37
C TYR A 233 -2.81 11.20 -13.62
N PRO A 234 -3.25 10.84 -14.83
CA PRO A 234 -2.57 11.25 -16.06
C PRO A 234 -2.75 12.74 -16.33
N ALA A 235 -1.80 13.35 -17.05
CA ALA A 235 -2.05 14.67 -17.62
C ALA A 235 -3.18 14.60 -18.67
N PRO A 236 -3.91 15.71 -18.90
CA PRO A 236 -4.88 15.78 -19.99
C PRO A 236 -4.25 15.41 -21.33
N ALA A 237 -5.06 14.88 -22.26
CA ALA A 237 -4.58 14.50 -23.58
C ALA A 237 -3.96 15.72 -24.30
N GLY A 238 -2.71 15.57 -24.76
CA GLY A 238 -1.96 16.65 -25.42
C GLY A 238 -1.28 17.65 -24.48
N ALA A 239 -1.52 17.57 -23.17
CA ALA A 239 -0.82 18.38 -22.18
C ALA A 239 0.55 17.78 -21.82
N SER A 240 1.43 18.61 -21.28
CA SER A 240 2.69 18.15 -20.70
C SER A 240 2.41 17.25 -19.50
N PRO A 241 3.20 16.17 -19.29
CA PRO A 241 3.13 15.34 -18.08
C PRO A 241 3.27 16.13 -16.76
N ALA A 242 3.90 17.32 -16.79
CA ALA A 242 4.00 18.24 -15.66
C ALA A 242 2.65 18.89 -15.28
N GLU A 243 1.68 18.90 -16.19
CA GLU A 243 0.33 19.45 -15.99
C GLU A 243 -0.64 18.42 -15.41
N ALA A 244 -0.13 17.26 -14.98
CA ALA A 244 -0.95 16.28 -14.29
C ALA A 244 -1.54 16.86 -12.99
N PRO A 245 -2.84 16.64 -12.74
CA PRO A 245 -3.52 17.22 -11.60
C PRO A 245 -2.97 16.63 -10.30
N GLN A 246 -2.92 17.47 -9.27
CA GLN A 246 -2.52 17.03 -7.93
C GLN A 246 -3.64 16.19 -7.28
N PRO A 247 -3.29 15.19 -6.45
CA PRO A 247 -4.29 14.34 -5.80
C PRO A 247 -5.29 15.16 -4.97
N GLY A 248 -6.58 14.93 -5.24
CA GLY A 248 -7.71 15.61 -4.61
C GLY A 248 -8.08 15.02 -3.24
N PRO A 249 -9.12 15.56 -2.58
CA PRO A 249 -9.60 15.06 -1.30
C PRO A 249 -10.17 13.64 -1.42
N ARG A 250 -10.27 12.96 -0.27
CA ARG A 250 -10.98 11.69 -0.14
C ARG A 250 -12.33 11.96 0.52
N TYR A 251 -13.41 11.56 -0.14
CA TYR A 251 -14.77 11.61 0.40
C TYR A 251 -15.12 10.27 1.03
N TYR A 252 -15.73 10.29 2.20
CA TYR A 252 -16.09 9.08 2.95
C TYR A 252 -17.57 8.76 2.77
N HIS A 253 -17.86 7.48 2.62
CA HIS A 253 -19.19 6.97 2.31
C HIS A 253 -19.54 5.77 3.21
N PRO A 254 -20.81 5.63 3.63
CA PRO A 254 -21.24 4.50 4.44
C PRO A 254 -21.18 3.17 3.65
N PRO A 255 -21.23 2.02 4.34
CA PRO A 255 -21.17 0.72 3.68
C PRO A 255 -22.42 0.41 2.83
N SER A 256 -23.50 1.18 3.01
CA SER A 256 -24.76 1.08 2.25
C SER A 256 -24.79 1.88 0.95
N THR A 257 -23.72 2.60 0.59
CA THR A 257 -23.67 3.42 -0.62
C THR A 257 -23.92 2.58 -1.88
N PRO A 258 -24.98 2.89 -2.68
CA PRO A 258 -25.41 2.06 -3.82
C PRO A 258 -24.31 1.78 -4.85
N GLU A 259 -23.51 2.80 -5.17
CA GLU A 259 -22.46 2.77 -6.19
C GLU A 259 -21.33 1.77 -5.85
N PHE A 260 -21.15 1.47 -4.56
CA PHE A 260 -20.07 0.60 -4.07
C PHE A 260 -20.53 -0.80 -3.67
N GLN A 261 -21.82 -1.13 -3.85
CA GLN A 261 -22.35 -2.44 -3.46
C GLN A 261 -21.74 -3.59 -4.27
N ALA A 262 -21.39 -3.35 -5.54
CA ALA A 262 -20.74 -4.37 -6.36
C ALA A 262 -19.35 -4.73 -5.82
N VAL A 263 -18.52 -3.75 -5.48
CA VAL A 263 -17.19 -3.99 -4.91
C VAL A 263 -17.27 -4.54 -3.48
N LYS A 264 -18.28 -4.12 -2.70
CA LYS A 264 -18.57 -4.68 -1.36
C LYS A 264 -18.73 -6.19 -1.41
N ARG A 265 -19.66 -6.68 -2.25
CA ARG A 265 -19.92 -8.11 -2.41
C ARG A 265 -18.67 -8.86 -2.85
N LYS A 266 -17.93 -8.33 -3.83
CA LYS A 266 -16.67 -8.94 -4.25
C LYS A 266 -15.65 -9.06 -3.12
N LEU A 267 -15.52 -8.02 -2.29
CA LEU A 267 -14.62 -8.04 -1.15
C LEU A 267 -15.03 -9.11 -0.13
N GLU A 268 -16.27 -9.05 0.35
CA GLU A 268 -16.77 -9.89 1.43
C GLU A 268 -16.92 -11.37 1.03
N ASP A 269 -17.45 -11.63 -0.17
CA ASP A 269 -17.83 -12.98 -0.59
C ASP A 269 -16.68 -13.71 -1.30
N GLU A 270 -15.82 -12.99 -2.02
CA GLU A 270 -14.80 -13.59 -2.89
C GLU A 270 -13.39 -13.31 -2.39
N TRP A 271 -13.04 -12.03 -2.26
CA TRP A 271 -11.64 -11.63 -2.23
C TRP A 271 -10.99 -11.73 -0.84
N ILE A 272 -11.67 -11.28 0.23
CA ILE A 272 -11.16 -11.42 1.60
C ILE A 272 -11.01 -12.90 1.97
N PRO A 273 -12.01 -13.78 1.74
CA PRO A 273 -11.84 -15.21 2.02
C PRO A 273 -10.69 -15.83 1.23
N ALA A 274 -10.47 -15.41 -0.02
CA ALA A 274 -9.36 -15.89 -0.83
C ALA A 274 -8.00 -15.49 -0.24
N VAL A 275 -7.86 -14.24 0.22
CA VAL A 275 -6.64 -13.78 0.88
C VAL A 275 -6.40 -14.44 2.21
N GLN A 276 -7.45 -14.60 3.02
CA GLN A 276 -7.32 -15.28 4.31
C GLN A 276 -6.78 -16.70 4.13
N ARG A 277 -7.33 -17.46 3.17
CA ARG A 277 -6.80 -18.79 2.82
C ARG A 277 -5.37 -18.74 2.31
N LEU A 278 -5.07 -17.83 1.39
CA LEU A 278 -3.76 -17.75 0.75
C LEU A 278 -2.64 -17.33 1.71
N LEU A 279 -2.94 -16.45 2.66
CA LEU A 279 -1.98 -15.93 3.63
C LEU A 279 -2.02 -16.68 4.97
N THR A 280 -2.96 -17.62 5.15
CA THR A 280 -3.19 -18.33 6.42
C THR A 280 -3.52 -17.33 7.54
N ILE A 281 -4.43 -16.40 7.26
CA ILE A 281 -4.99 -15.46 8.24
C ILE A 281 -6.25 -16.10 8.81
N GLU A 282 -6.27 -16.29 10.13
CA GLU A 282 -7.46 -16.74 10.85
C GLU A 282 -8.54 -15.66 10.87
N ARG A 283 -9.79 -16.10 11.04
CA ARG A 283 -10.96 -15.22 11.02
C ARG A 283 -11.17 -14.52 12.35
#